data_AF-A0A1W9MZV9-F1
#
_entry.id   AF-A0A1W9MZV9-F1
#
_cell.length_a   1.000
_cell.length_b   1.000
_cell.length_c   1.000
_cell.angle_alpha   90.00
_cell.angle_beta   90.00
_cell.angle_gamma   90.00
#
_symmetry.space_group_name_H-M   'P 1'
#
loop_
_entity.id
_entity.type
_entity.pdbx_description
1 polymer ?
#
loop_
_entity_poly.entity_id
_entity_poly.type
_entity_poly.pdbx_seq_one_letter_code
_entity_poly.pdbx_strand_id
1 'polypeptide(L)' 'MEAASLSNNTLTAILPAIRQLPSSDKLRLIRILAEELDNREYIFPFESDKEYCLPTPYNTFGAAEILMDTLKKSDMDE' A
#
# COMPACT_ATOMS: atom_id res chain seq x y z
N MET A 1 13.87 -19.02 39.08
CA MET A 1 12.98 -19.77 38.15
C MET A 1 11.70 -18.96 38.05
N GLU A 2 11.66 -18.01 37.12
CA GLU A 2 10.56 -17.06 36.97
C GLU A 2 10.17 -17.07 35.49
N ALA A 3 9.15 -17.86 35.17
CA ALA A 3 8.56 -17.95 33.85
C ALA A 3 7.08 -17.55 33.99
N ALA A 4 6.79 -16.26 33.93
CA ALA A 4 5.43 -15.76 33.89
C ALA A 4 5.36 -14.31 33.36
N SER A 5 5.76 -14.08 32.11
CA SER A 5 5.42 -12.83 31.41
C SER A 5 5.52 -12.90 29.88
N LEU A 6 5.01 -13.96 29.25
CA LEU A 6 4.82 -13.99 27.79
C LEU A 6 3.60 -14.84 27.44
N SER A 7 2.44 -14.25 27.17
CA SER A 7 1.40 -15.00 26.43
C SER A 7 0.21 -14.22 25.85
N ASN A 8 0.05 -12.90 26.03
CA ASN A 8 -1.16 -12.23 25.52
C ASN A 8 -1.11 -11.76 24.06
N ASN A 9 0.06 -11.80 23.40
CA ASN A 9 0.24 -11.32 22.02
C ASN A 9 0.81 -12.39 21.07
N THR A 10 0.57 -13.67 21.34
CA THR A 10 1.09 -14.76 20.49
C THR A 10 0.02 -15.20 19.50
N LEU A 11 0.41 -15.47 18.25
CA LEU A 11 -0.49 -15.97 17.20
C LEU A 11 -1.31 -17.18 17.65
N THR A 12 -0.69 -18.08 18.43
CA THR A 12 -1.32 -19.27 18.99
C THR A 12 -2.48 -18.94 19.95
N ALA A 13 -2.41 -17.81 20.66
CA ALA A 13 -3.47 -17.36 21.57
C ALA A 13 -4.66 -16.75 20.80
N ILE A 14 -4.42 -16.10 19.65
CA ILE A 14 -5.44 -15.36 18.88
C ILE A 14 -6.13 -16.25 17.82
N LEU A 15 -5.45 -17.31 17.36
CA LEU A 15 -5.94 -18.21 16.30
C LEU A 15 -7.35 -18.78 16.54
N PRO A 16 -7.73 -19.22 17.77
CA PRO A 16 -9.08 -19.72 18.02
C PRO A 16 -10.16 -18.67 17.77
N ALA A 17 -9.93 -17.41 18.14
CA ALA A 17 -10.88 -16.32 17.94
C ALA A 17 -11.06 -16.01 16.44
N ILE A 18 -9.96 -15.96 15.68
CA ILE A 18 -9.99 -15.75 14.22
C ILE A 18 -10.80 -16.85 13.51
N ARG A 19 -10.69 -18.10 13.97
CA ARG A 19 -11.42 -19.23 13.38
C ARG A 19 -12.94 -19.11 13.56
N GLN A 20 -13.41 -18.46 14.63
CA GLN A 20 -14.83 -18.26 14.91
C GLN A 20 -15.46 -17.10 14.11
N LEU A 21 -14.64 -16.26 13.46
CA LEU A 21 -15.15 -15.17 12.63
C LEU A 21 -15.96 -15.70 11.42
N PRO A 22 -17.01 -14.98 11.00
CA PRO A 22 -17.70 -15.26 9.75
C PRO A 22 -16.77 -15.03 8.55
N SER A 23 -17.08 -15.64 7.41
CA SER A 23 -16.21 -15.60 6.22
C SER A 23 -15.92 -14.17 5.73
N SER A 24 -16.88 -13.26 5.82
CA SER A 24 -16.70 -11.84 5.47
C SER A 24 -15.65 -11.15 6.34
N ASP A 25 -15.67 -11.41 7.64
CA ASP A 25 -14.77 -10.77 8.60
C ASP A 25 -13.36 -11.35 8.51
N LYS A 26 -13.23 -12.63 8.17
CA LYS A 26 -11.93 -13.24 7.84
C LYS A 26 -11.28 -12.57 6.64
N LEU A 27 -12.04 -12.36 5.56
CA LEU A 27 -11.55 -11.67 4.37
C LEU A 27 -11.14 -10.22 4.69
N ARG A 28 -11.95 -9.52 5.49
CA ARG A 28 -11.63 -8.16 5.94
C ARG A 28 -10.36 -8.13 6.79
N LEU A 29 -10.19 -9.07 7.71
CA LEU A 29 -8.99 -9.20 8.53
C LEU A 29 -7.74 -9.45 7.68
N ILE A 30 -7.82 -10.37 6.70
CA ILE A 30 -6.71 -10.63 5.76
C ILE A 30 -6.32 -9.35 5.02
N ARG A 31 -7.30 -8.57 4.56
CA ARG A 31 -7.05 -7.32 3.86
C ARG A 31 -6.35 -6.29 4.76
N ILE A 32 -6.82 -6.09 5.99
CA ILE A 32 -6.17 -5.18 6.95
C ILE A 32 -4.72 -5.62 7.19
N LEU A 33 -4.49 -6.91 7.42
CA LEU A 33 -3.14 -7.44 7.64
C LEU A 33 -2.23 -7.29 6.42
N ALA A 34 -2.77 -7.48 5.21
CA ALA A 34 -2.03 -7.24 3.96
C ALA A 34 -1.67 -5.75 3.82
N GLU A 35 -2.63 -4.84 4.04
CA GLU A 35 -2.39 -3.39 4.02
C GLU A 35 -1.35 -2.97 5.08
N GLU A 36 -1.38 -3.54 6.29
CA GLU A 36 -0.37 -3.30 7.32
C GLU A 36 1.02 -3.82 6.97
N LEU A 37 1.11 -4.91 6.21
CA LEU A 37 2.37 -5.46 5.71
C LEU A 37 2.91 -4.61 4.55
N ASP A 38 2.05 -4.17 3.64
CA ASP A 38 2.40 -3.33 2.50
C ASP A 38 2.82 -1.91 2.96
N ASN A 39 2.16 -1.34 3.98
CA ASN A 39 2.52 -0.04 4.56
C ASN A 39 3.89 -0.02 5.26
N ARG A 40 4.56 -1.18 5.44
CA ARG A 40 5.96 -1.22 5.93
C ARG A 40 6.99 -0.97 4.83
N GLU A 41 6.59 -1.07 3.56
CA GLU A 41 7.35 -0.41 2.50
C GLU A 41 7.00 1.07 2.59
N TYR A 42 7.84 1.82 3.30
CA TYR A 42 7.84 3.26 3.18
C TYR A 42 8.12 3.62 1.73
N ILE A 43 7.06 3.82 0.93
CA ILE A 43 7.16 4.51 -0.34
C ILE A 43 7.34 5.98 0.03
N PHE A 44 8.56 6.35 0.43
CA PHE A 44 8.99 7.74 0.41
C PHE A 44 9.39 8.02 -1.04
N PRO A 45 8.53 8.67 -1.86
CA PRO A 45 8.90 8.99 -3.24
C PRO A 45 10.16 9.85 -3.31
N PHE A 46 10.45 10.57 -2.22
CA PHE A 46 11.62 11.40 -2.06
C PHE A 46 12.23 11.22 -0.66
N GLU A 47 13.56 11.24 -0.58
CA GLU A 47 14.31 11.12 0.66
C GLU A 47 14.67 12.52 1.15
N SER A 48 14.77 12.70 2.48
CA SER A 48 15.26 13.96 3.06
C SER A 48 16.67 14.26 2.54
N ASP A 49 16.95 15.53 2.28
CA ASP A 49 18.27 16.04 1.86
C ASP A 49 18.81 15.49 0.52
N LYS A 50 17.95 14.84 -0.27
CA LYS A 50 18.28 14.37 -1.61
C LYS A 50 17.76 15.33 -2.67
N GLU A 51 18.65 15.76 -3.56
CA GLU A 51 18.31 16.62 -4.69
C GLU A 51 17.79 15.78 -5.84
N TYR A 52 16.53 16.01 -6.22
CA TYR A 52 15.90 15.35 -7.35
C TYR A 52 15.78 16.34 -8.50
N CYS A 53 16.46 16.07 -9.61
CA CYS A 53 16.29 16.80 -10.86
C CYS A 53 14.96 16.40 -11.50
N LEU A 54 13.87 17.00 -11.02
CA LEU A 54 12.55 16.81 -11.62
C LEU A 54 12.51 17.58 -12.94
N PRO A 55 12.17 16.92 -14.07
CA PRO A 55 11.91 17.63 -15.31
C PRO A 55 10.71 18.54 -15.05
N THR A 56 10.96 19.83 -14.85
CA THR A 56 9.86 20.78 -14.70
C THR A 56 9.21 20.94 -16.07
N PRO A 57 7.87 21.01 -16.16
CA PRO A 57 7.17 21.25 -17.42
C PRO A 57 7.35 22.69 -17.94
N TYR A 58 8.27 23.47 -17.36
CA TYR A 58 8.68 24.74 -17.93
C TYR A 58 9.25 24.50 -19.33
N ASN A 59 8.67 25.18 -20.31
CA ASN A 59 8.96 25.03 -21.74
C ASN A 59 8.51 23.72 -22.40
N THR A 60 7.70 22.88 -21.75
CA THR A 60 7.06 21.72 -22.40
C THR A 60 5.74 22.13 -23.05
N PHE A 61 5.78 23.10 -23.96
CA PHE A 61 4.61 23.55 -24.72
C PHE A 61 4.04 22.40 -25.55
N GLY A 62 2.71 22.28 -25.63
CA GLY A 62 2.05 21.19 -26.36
C GLY A 62 2.05 19.83 -25.65
N ALA A 63 2.78 19.65 -24.54
CA ALA A 63 2.76 18.39 -23.79
C ALA A 63 1.35 18.04 -23.26
N ALA A 64 0.56 19.05 -22.91
CA ALA A 64 -0.84 18.86 -22.49
C ALA A 64 -1.73 18.31 -23.63
N GLU A 65 -1.52 18.77 -24.86
CA GLU A 65 -2.26 18.31 -26.04
C GLU A 65 -1.90 16.86 -26.37
N ILE A 66 -0.60 16.56 -26.42
CA ILE A 66 -0.09 15.20 -26.66
C ILE A 66 -0.59 14.22 -25.58
N LEU A 67 -0.61 14.65 -24.32
CA LEU A 67 -1.15 13.83 -23.22
C LEU A 67 -2.63 13.53 -23.44
N MET A 68 -3.44 14.55 -23.77
CA MET A 68 -4.87 14.38 -24.00
C MET A 68 -5.18 13.46 -25.18
N ASP A 69 -4.41 13.56 -26.26
CA ASP A 69 -4.58 12.68 -27.43
C ASP A 69 -4.18 11.24 -27.11
N THR A 70 -3.12 11.04 -26.32
CA THR A 70 -2.68 9.72 -25.88
C THR A 70 -3.72 9.04 -24.99
N LEU A 71 -4.29 9.78 -24.03
CA LEU A 71 -5.33 9.26 -23.12
C LEU A 71 -6.61 8.88 -23.87
N LYS A 72 -7.05 9.73 -24.81
CA LYS A 72 -8.22 9.40 -25.65
C LYS A 72 -7.97 8.15 -26.50
N LYS A 73 -6.74 7.95 -26.98
CA LYS A 73 -6.39 6.76 -27.76
C LYS A 73 -6.42 5.49 -26.89
N SER A 74 -5.90 5.54 -25.66
CA SER A 74 -5.97 4.38 -24.76
C SER A 74 -7.41 3.99 -24.40
N ASP A 75 -8.31 4.98 -24.26
CA ASP A 75 -9.73 4.73 -24.00
C ASP A 75 -10.48 4.15 -25.22
N MET A 76 -9.89 4.23 -26.42
CA MET A 76 -10.46 3.69 -27.66
C MET A 76 -9.91 2.30 -28.02
N ASP A 77 -8.84 1.87 -27.35
CA ASP A 77 -8.20 0.56 -27.53
C ASP A 77 -8.69 -0.49 -26.48
N GLU A 78 -9.70 -0.17 -25.66
CA GLU A 78 -10.54 -1.09 -24.85
C GLU A 78 -11.88 -1.40 -25.53
#